data_AF-A0A6L6ABB3-F1
#
_entry.id   AF-A0A6L6ABB3-F1
#
_cell.length_a   1.000
_cell.length_b   1.000
_cell.length_c   1.000
_cell.angle_alpha   90.00
_cell.angle_beta   90.00
_cell.angle_gamma   90.00
#
_symmetry.space_group_name_H-M   'P 1'
#
loop_
_entity.id
_entity.type
_entity.pdbx_description
1 polymer ?
#
loop_
_entity_poly.entity_id
_entity_poly.type
_entity_poly.pdbx_seq_one_letter_code
_entity_poly.pdbx_strand_id
1 'polypeptide(L)'
;MKKSKILTGVISAVLLLTTSFAFTSPANAAGKGWRYWAYYKAAPGEKNWTAAMTGPTVDVQDGAVEGWSFVFDASDVPTIAPTTKPDFAAICRRVKADKNFKRVALVIDFGRSAYAPKGEKVPMSFTRCVQIAKSAQGIDVLGKAVKIRAADSGLICGINGYPAKECGVEISTPLALKK
;
A
#
# COMPACT_ATOMS: atom_id res chain seq x y z
N MET A 1 -21.53 -1.89 77.20
CA MET A 1 -21.50 -0.41 77.13
C MET A 1 -20.14 0.04 76.58
N LYS A 2 -20.13 0.77 75.45
CA LYS A 2 -19.18 1.84 75.08
C LYS A 2 -17.65 1.61 75.30
N LYS A 3 -16.89 1.39 74.23
CA LYS A 3 -16.07 2.42 73.51
C LYS A 3 -15.02 1.80 72.58
N SER A 4 -14.97 2.34 71.36
CA SER A 4 -14.01 2.13 70.28
C SER A 4 -12.72 2.96 70.50
N LYS A 5 -11.56 2.43 70.07
CA LYS A 5 -10.32 3.09 69.56
C LYS A 5 -9.50 1.97 68.86
N ILE A 6 -9.35 1.83 67.54
CA ILE A 6 -8.66 2.65 66.51
C ILE A 6 -7.31 3.19 67.04
N LEU A 7 -6.11 3.02 66.46
CA LEU A 7 -5.58 2.80 65.11
C LEU A 7 -4.09 2.39 65.28
N THR A 8 -3.50 1.57 64.40
CA THR A 8 -2.12 1.74 63.87
C THR A 8 -1.81 0.58 62.91
N GLY A 9 -2.37 0.63 61.71
CA GLY A 9 -1.91 -0.16 60.58
C GLY A 9 -0.89 0.68 59.80
N VAL A 10 0.39 0.35 59.91
CA VAL A 10 1.44 0.89 59.04
C VAL A 10 1.32 0.18 57.70
N ILE A 11 0.67 0.82 56.72
CA ILE A 11 0.63 0.32 55.35
C ILE A 11 1.79 0.98 54.60
N SER A 12 2.86 0.22 54.39
CA SER A 12 3.97 0.61 53.52
C SER A 12 3.48 0.78 52.08
N ALA A 13 3.48 2.02 51.59
CA ALA A 13 3.24 2.33 50.18
C ALA A 13 4.51 2.04 49.38
N VAL A 14 4.54 0.92 48.65
CA VAL A 14 5.58 0.62 47.66
C VAL A 14 5.18 1.29 46.35
N LEU A 15 5.88 2.37 46.01
CA LEU A 15 5.72 3.11 44.76
C LEU A 15 6.46 2.37 43.62
N LEU A 16 5.72 1.64 42.79
CA LEU A 16 6.24 1.01 41.56
C LEU A 16 6.39 2.08 40.47
N LEU A 17 7.60 2.59 40.27
CA LEU A 17 7.95 3.35 39.06
C LEU A 17 8.09 2.37 37.88
N THR A 18 7.06 2.30 37.02
CA THR A 18 7.15 1.63 35.73
C THR A 18 7.80 2.57 34.71
N THR A 19 9.13 2.50 34.58
CA THR A 19 9.84 3.12 33.46
C THR A 19 9.42 2.43 32.16
N SER A 20 8.54 3.07 31.39
CA SER A 20 8.24 2.67 30.02
C SER A 20 9.49 2.89 29.16
N PHE A 21 10.29 1.84 28.97
CA PHE A 21 11.30 1.82 27.92
C PHE A 21 10.56 1.86 26.57
N ALA A 22 10.57 3.03 25.92
CA ALA A 22 10.25 3.12 24.51
C ALA A 22 11.34 2.37 23.74
N PHE A 23 11.04 1.15 23.30
CA PHE A 23 11.82 0.46 22.29
C PHE A 23 11.70 1.28 20.98
N THR A 24 12.57 2.26 20.82
CA THR A 24 12.86 2.78 19.49
C THR A 24 13.70 1.72 18.80
N SER A 25 13.07 0.85 18.01
CA SER A 25 13.83 -0.05 17.15
C SER A 25 14.74 0.82 16.28
N PRO A 26 16.07 0.63 16.30
CA PRO A 26 16.91 1.28 15.32
C PRO A 26 16.41 0.81 13.96
N ALA A 27 15.92 1.75 13.15
CA ALA A 27 15.68 1.51 11.74
C ALA A 27 17.05 1.27 11.10
N ASN A 28 17.58 0.06 11.27
CA ASN A 28 18.63 -0.45 10.42
C ASN A 28 18.03 -0.38 9.02
N ALA A 29 18.49 0.58 8.23
CA ALA A 29 18.21 0.56 6.80
C ALA A 29 18.71 -0.79 6.33
N ALA A 30 17.79 -1.71 6.03
CA ALA A 30 18.13 -3.04 5.55
C ALA A 30 19.16 -2.86 4.44
N GLY A 31 20.26 -3.62 4.44
CA GLY A 31 21.30 -3.46 3.41
C GLY A 31 20.77 -3.70 1.99
N LYS A 32 19.61 -4.36 1.91
CA LYS A 32 18.88 -4.70 0.70
C LYS A 32 17.37 -4.53 0.90
N GLY A 33 16.65 -4.53 -0.21
CA GLY A 33 15.19 -4.60 -0.29
C GLY A 33 14.77 -4.98 -1.70
N TRP A 34 13.47 -5.01 -1.95
CA TRP A 34 12.92 -5.44 -3.24
C TRP A 34 12.37 -4.27 -4.01
N ARG A 35 12.59 -4.32 -5.33
CA ARG A 35 11.99 -3.41 -6.29
C ARG A 35 10.89 -4.11 -7.09
N TYR A 36 9.64 -3.66 -6.91
CA TYR A 36 8.47 -4.37 -7.42
C TYR A 36 7.24 -3.46 -7.53
N TRP A 37 6.18 -3.97 -8.16
CA TRP A 37 4.85 -3.36 -8.17
C TRP A 37 4.05 -3.80 -6.94
N ALA A 38 3.86 -2.89 -6.00
CA ALA A 38 3.01 -3.06 -4.83
C ALA A 38 1.54 -2.75 -5.17
N TYR A 39 0.63 -3.51 -4.58
CA TYR A 39 -0.81 -3.39 -4.81
C TYR A 39 -1.52 -2.83 -3.57
N TYR A 40 -2.38 -1.84 -3.78
CA TYR A 40 -3.13 -1.12 -2.75
C TYR A 40 -4.59 -1.04 -3.13
N LYS A 41 -5.46 -1.00 -2.11
CA LYS A 41 -6.90 -0.91 -2.26
C LYS A 41 -7.45 0.18 -1.33
N ALA A 42 -8.52 0.80 -1.77
CA ALA A 42 -9.41 1.59 -0.92
C ALA A 42 -10.85 1.17 -1.25
N ALA A 43 -11.60 0.80 -0.21
CA ALA A 43 -13.01 0.47 -0.37
C ALA A 43 -13.82 1.72 -0.80
N PRO A 44 -15.05 1.56 -1.32
CA PRO A 44 -15.87 2.70 -1.70
C PRO A 44 -16.01 3.72 -0.57
N GLY A 45 -15.65 4.98 -0.84
CA GLY A 45 -15.70 6.07 0.14
C GLY A 45 -14.47 6.24 1.03
N GLU A 46 -13.55 5.27 1.04
CA GLU A 46 -12.29 5.37 1.79
C GLU A 46 -11.35 6.40 1.18
N LYS A 47 -10.57 7.06 2.04
CA LYS A 47 -9.62 8.12 1.66
C LYS A 47 -8.16 7.75 1.89
N ASN A 48 -7.92 6.58 2.48
CA ASN A 48 -6.58 6.08 2.80
C ASN A 48 -6.31 4.80 2.01
N TRP A 49 -5.05 4.59 1.66
CA TRP A 49 -4.60 3.37 1.03
C TRP A 49 -4.43 2.26 2.06
N THR A 50 -4.91 1.06 1.72
CA THR A 50 -4.61 -0.17 2.45
C THR A 50 -3.77 -1.07 1.55
N ALA A 51 -2.60 -1.50 2.03
CA ALA A 51 -1.79 -2.48 1.32
C ALA A 51 -2.59 -3.77 1.13
N ALA A 52 -2.58 -4.32 -0.09
CA ALA A 52 -3.30 -5.55 -0.36
C ALA A 52 -2.51 -6.75 0.19
N MET A 53 -3.13 -7.50 1.10
CA MET A 53 -2.58 -8.76 1.64
C MET A 53 -2.78 -9.96 0.70
N THR A 54 -3.48 -9.74 -0.41
CA THR A 54 -3.77 -10.75 -1.44
C THR A 54 -3.47 -10.15 -2.80
N GLY A 55 -3.22 -11.01 -3.80
CA GLY A 55 -3.11 -10.59 -5.18
C GLY A 55 -4.40 -9.94 -5.73
N PRO A 56 -4.33 -9.39 -6.96
CA PRO A 56 -5.43 -8.66 -7.61
C PRO A 56 -6.54 -9.57 -8.17
N THR A 57 -6.46 -10.88 -7.99
CA THR A 57 -7.45 -11.87 -8.46
C THR A 57 -8.62 -12.04 -7.48
N VAL A 58 -9.05 -10.94 -6.86
CA VAL A 58 -10.16 -10.89 -5.91
C VAL A 58 -11.20 -9.90 -6.40
N ASP A 59 -12.44 -10.05 -5.94
CA ASP A 59 -13.54 -9.15 -6.31
C ASP A 59 -13.24 -7.70 -5.91
N VAL A 60 -13.68 -6.78 -6.77
CA VAL A 60 -13.58 -5.33 -6.58
C VAL A 60 -14.96 -4.69 -6.64
N GLN A 61 -15.25 -3.76 -5.74
CA GLN A 61 -16.58 -3.13 -5.65
C GLN A 61 -16.71 -1.94 -6.62
N ASP A 62 -17.93 -1.65 -7.08
CA ASP A 62 -18.21 -0.34 -7.72
C ASP A 62 -17.92 0.77 -6.71
N GLY A 63 -17.24 1.82 -7.15
CA GLY A 63 -16.84 2.92 -6.27
C GLY A 63 -15.49 2.72 -5.57
N ALA A 64 -14.85 1.55 -5.69
CA ALA A 64 -13.55 1.29 -5.10
C ALA A 64 -12.43 2.03 -5.86
N VAL A 65 -11.28 2.16 -5.19
CA VAL A 65 -10.03 2.61 -5.81
C VAL A 65 -8.97 1.52 -5.68
N GLU A 66 -8.34 1.20 -6.81
CA GLU A 66 -7.19 0.31 -6.88
C GLU A 66 -5.94 1.09 -7.21
N GLY A 67 -4.85 0.77 -6.52
CA GLY A 67 -3.58 1.47 -6.60
C GLY A 67 -2.44 0.52 -6.90
N TRP A 68 -1.59 0.88 -7.85
CA TRP A 68 -0.36 0.19 -8.16
C TRP A 68 0.80 1.15 -7.96
N SER A 69 1.76 0.79 -7.15
CA SER A 69 2.93 1.62 -6.84
C SER A 69 4.19 0.84 -7.15
N PHE A 70 5.05 1.37 -8.01
CA PHE A 70 6.38 0.79 -8.18
C PHE A 70 7.30 1.29 -7.08
N VAL A 71 7.81 0.39 -6.26
CA VAL A 71 8.44 0.73 -4.98
C VAL A 71 9.81 0.09 -4.85
N PHE A 72 10.62 0.65 -3.96
CA PHE A 72 11.68 -0.09 -3.25
C PHE A 72 11.25 -0.21 -1.79
N ASP A 73 11.08 -1.44 -1.30
CA ASP A 73 10.70 -1.70 0.09
C ASP A 73 11.42 -2.95 0.61
N ALA A 74 11.80 -2.93 1.88
CA ALA A 74 12.42 -4.07 2.57
C ALA A 74 11.45 -4.74 3.56
N SER A 75 10.23 -4.21 3.69
CA SER A 75 9.17 -4.74 4.53
C SER A 75 8.39 -5.85 3.83
N ASP A 76 7.90 -6.83 4.58
CA ASP A 76 7.04 -7.91 4.04
C ASP A 76 5.70 -7.38 3.52
N VAL A 77 5.19 -6.32 4.15
CA VAL A 77 3.98 -5.61 3.72
C VAL A 77 4.40 -4.28 3.08
N PRO A 78 3.95 -3.98 1.84
CA PRO A 78 4.30 -2.73 1.18
C PRO A 78 3.91 -1.49 2.01
N THR A 79 4.86 -0.61 2.25
CA THR A 79 4.69 0.62 3.04
C THR A 79 4.60 1.89 2.19
N ILE A 80 4.96 1.80 0.91
CA ILE A 80 4.99 2.94 -0.03
C ILE A 80 3.76 2.92 -0.94
N ALA A 81 2.67 3.48 -0.44
CA ALA A 81 1.43 3.65 -1.19
C ALA A 81 1.56 4.66 -2.35
N PRO A 82 0.66 4.63 -3.35
CA PRO A 82 0.61 5.65 -4.39
C PRO A 82 0.55 7.06 -3.80
N THR A 83 1.33 7.97 -4.36
CA THR A 83 1.38 9.40 -3.96
C THR A 83 0.05 10.10 -4.22
N THR A 84 -0.68 9.68 -5.26
CA THR A 84 -2.04 10.14 -5.52
C THR A 84 -3.00 9.43 -4.56
N LYS A 85 -3.81 10.20 -3.85
CA LYS A 85 -4.81 9.68 -2.90
C LYS A 85 -5.91 8.88 -3.61
N PRO A 86 -6.52 7.89 -2.92
CA PRO A 86 -7.63 7.14 -3.49
C PRO A 86 -8.91 7.99 -3.49
N ASP A 87 -9.17 8.72 -4.56
CA ASP A 87 -10.34 9.60 -4.69
C ASP A 87 -11.22 9.17 -5.86
N PHE A 88 -12.12 8.21 -5.60
CA PHE A 88 -13.07 7.74 -6.61
C PHE A 88 -13.92 8.88 -7.17
N ALA A 89 -14.41 9.77 -6.29
CA ALA A 89 -15.31 10.85 -6.69
C ALA A 89 -14.62 11.78 -7.69
N ALA A 90 -13.35 12.14 -7.46
CA ALA A 90 -12.59 12.97 -8.39
C ALA A 90 -12.22 12.23 -9.70
N ILE A 91 -11.72 11.00 -9.59
CA ILE A 91 -11.20 10.21 -10.73
C ILE A 91 -12.34 9.78 -11.67
N CYS A 92 -13.46 9.34 -11.11
CA CYS A 92 -14.60 8.82 -11.86
C CYS A 92 -15.75 9.82 -12.06
N ARG A 93 -15.56 11.12 -11.76
CA ARG A 93 -16.65 12.14 -11.78
C ARG A 93 -17.47 12.20 -13.08
N ARG A 94 -16.86 11.83 -14.22
CA ARG A 94 -17.49 11.89 -15.55
C ARG A 94 -18.14 10.57 -15.98
N VAL A 95 -17.98 9.50 -15.20
CA VAL A 95 -18.50 8.17 -15.51
C VAL A 95 -19.75 7.91 -14.68
N LYS A 96 -20.90 7.88 -15.36
CA LYS A 96 -22.19 7.61 -14.73
C LYS A 96 -22.26 6.16 -14.27
N ALA A 97 -22.98 5.92 -13.17
CA ALA A 97 -23.26 4.58 -12.70
C ALA A 97 -24.05 3.80 -13.77
N ASP A 98 -23.76 2.52 -13.88
CA ASP A 98 -24.40 1.61 -14.82
C ASP A 98 -24.86 0.35 -14.08
N LYS A 99 -26.01 -0.21 -14.49
CA LYS A 99 -26.60 -1.38 -13.84
C LYS A 99 -25.85 -2.67 -14.13
N ASN A 100 -25.06 -2.72 -15.19
CA ASN A 100 -24.37 -3.90 -15.70
C ASN A 100 -22.85 -3.83 -15.48
N PHE A 101 -22.33 -2.64 -15.18
CA PHE A 101 -20.90 -2.40 -14.99
C PHE A 101 -20.57 -1.80 -13.62
N LYS A 102 -19.41 -2.17 -13.10
CA LYS A 102 -18.74 -1.49 -12.01
C LYS A 102 -17.85 -0.38 -12.57
N ARG A 103 -17.60 0.64 -11.78
CA ARG A 103 -16.59 1.69 -11.99
C ARG A 103 -15.57 1.55 -10.88
N VAL A 104 -14.32 1.41 -11.27
CA VAL A 104 -13.20 1.36 -10.35
C VAL A 104 -12.24 2.45 -10.75
N ALA A 105 -11.88 3.30 -9.80
CA ALA A 105 -10.82 4.27 -10.02
C ALA A 105 -9.47 3.54 -9.91
N LEU A 106 -8.62 3.69 -10.93
CA LEU A 106 -7.29 3.11 -10.99
C LEU A 106 -6.26 4.22 -10.84
N VAL A 107 -5.29 4.00 -9.95
CA VAL A 107 -4.12 4.86 -9.77
C VAL A 107 -2.88 4.04 -10.10
N ILE A 108 -2.08 4.50 -11.06
CA ILE A 108 -0.77 3.91 -11.37
C ILE A 108 0.30 4.93 -10.99
N ASP A 109 1.12 4.56 -10.01
CA ASP A 109 2.28 5.32 -9.57
C ASP A 109 3.57 4.61 -9.94
N PHE A 110 4.33 5.18 -10.88
CA PHE A 110 5.60 4.61 -11.35
C PHE A 110 6.76 4.81 -10.37
N GLY A 111 6.51 5.43 -9.22
CA GLY A 111 7.47 5.58 -8.16
C GLY A 111 8.49 6.68 -8.42
N ARG A 112 9.67 6.55 -7.80
CA ARG A 112 10.71 7.60 -7.77
C ARG A 112 11.94 7.18 -8.55
N SER A 113 12.60 8.16 -9.16
CA SER A 113 13.88 7.97 -9.85
C SER A 113 14.98 7.42 -8.94
N ALA A 114 14.90 7.66 -7.62
CA ALA A 114 15.83 7.17 -6.61
C ALA A 114 16.04 5.65 -6.61
N TYR A 115 15.04 4.89 -7.05
CA TYR A 115 15.11 3.43 -7.16
C TYR A 115 14.72 2.92 -8.54
N ALA A 116 14.69 3.77 -9.58
CA ALA A 116 14.41 3.30 -10.92
C ALA A 116 15.46 2.28 -11.42
N PRO A 117 15.10 1.33 -12.29
CA PRO A 117 16.09 0.48 -12.95
C PRO A 117 17.12 1.32 -13.70
N LYS A 118 18.37 0.84 -13.71
CA LYS A 118 19.48 1.59 -14.31
C LYS A 118 19.22 1.82 -15.80
N GLY A 119 19.26 3.08 -16.22
CA GLY A 119 19.06 3.49 -17.61
C GLY A 119 17.59 3.61 -18.04
N GLU A 120 16.64 3.31 -17.16
CA GLU A 120 15.21 3.51 -17.42
C GLU A 120 14.74 4.87 -16.91
N LYS A 121 13.84 5.52 -17.66
CA LYS A 121 13.19 6.77 -17.25
C LYS A 121 11.85 6.43 -16.60
N VAL A 122 11.59 6.99 -15.42
CA VAL A 122 10.32 6.81 -14.71
C VAL A 122 9.19 7.45 -15.53
N PRO A 123 8.16 6.69 -15.94
CA PRO A 123 7.00 7.26 -16.63
C PRO A 123 6.18 8.19 -15.72
N MET A 124 5.30 8.98 -16.34
CA MET A 124 4.37 9.82 -15.59
C MET A 124 3.25 8.96 -14.98
N SER A 125 3.09 9.04 -13.66
CA SER A 125 1.97 8.45 -12.92
C SER A 125 0.64 9.04 -13.37
N PHE A 126 -0.41 8.23 -13.39
CA PHE A 126 -1.72 8.65 -13.89
C PHE A 126 -2.88 7.99 -13.15
N THR A 127 -4.08 8.55 -13.33
CA THR A 127 -5.32 7.96 -12.86
C THR A 127 -6.28 7.71 -14.02
N ARG A 128 -7.15 6.71 -13.86
CA ARG A 128 -8.17 6.38 -14.86
C ARG A 128 -9.41 5.82 -14.19
N CYS A 129 -10.59 6.23 -14.66
CA CYS A 129 -11.81 5.53 -14.30
C CYS A 129 -12.02 4.34 -15.25
N VAL A 130 -12.15 3.14 -14.70
CA VAL A 130 -12.34 1.90 -15.47
C VAL A 130 -13.76 1.41 -15.26
N GLN A 131 -14.54 1.38 -16.34
CA GLN A 131 -15.86 0.74 -16.36
C GLN A 131 -15.71 -0.72 -16.78
N ILE A 132 -16.12 -1.67 -15.95
CA ILE A 132 -15.83 -3.09 -16.13
C ILE A 132 -16.99 -3.99 -15.69
N ALA A 133 -17.03 -5.23 -16.17
CA ALA A 133 -18.13 -6.16 -15.88
C ALA A 133 -18.26 -6.41 -14.37
N LYS A 134 -19.48 -6.72 -13.91
CA LYS A 134 -19.73 -6.99 -12.48
C LYS A 134 -18.97 -8.19 -11.91
N SER A 135 -18.62 -9.17 -12.73
CA SER A 135 -17.82 -10.34 -12.31
C SER A 135 -16.31 -10.09 -12.33
N ALA A 136 -15.88 -8.91 -12.78
CA ALA A 136 -14.46 -8.61 -12.95
C ALA A 136 -13.74 -8.45 -11.61
N GLN A 137 -12.49 -8.87 -11.59
CA GLN A 137 -11.58 -8.78 -10.47
C GLN A 137 -10.60 -7.61 -10.65
N GLY A 138 -9.81 -7.29 -9.63
CA GLY A 138 -8.84 -6.19 -9.71
C GLY A 138 -7.81 -6.34 -10.84
N ILE A 139 -7.42 -7.57 -11.19
CA ILE A 139 -6.51 -7.80 -12.30
C ILE A 139 -7.12 -7.39 -13.65
N ASP A 140 -8.43 -7.56 -13.81
CA ASP A 140 -9.15 -7.15 -15.02
C ASP A 140 -9.24 -5.62 -15.10
N VAL A 141 -9.34 -4.93 -13.96
CA VAL A 141 -9.31 -3.46 -13.89
C VAL A 141 -7.97 -2.94 -14.43
N LEU A 142 -6.86 -3.52 -13.94
CA LEU A 142 -5.54 -3.18 -14.45
C LEU A 142 -5.42 -3.53 -15.94
N GLY A 143 -5.77 -4.76 -16.33
CA GLY A 143 -5.63 -5.26 -17.69
C GLY A 143 -6.46 -4.49 -18.72
N LYS A 144 -7.58 -3.91 -18.31
CA LYS A 144 -8.40 -3.04 -19.17
C LYS A 144 -7.77 -1.67 -19.41
N ALA A 145 -6.91 -1.20 -18.52
CA ALA A 145 -6.34 0.14 -18.56
C ALA A 145 -4.94 0.21 -19.18
N VAL A 146 -4.15 -0.86 -19.04
CA VAL A 146 -2.71 -0.88 -19.37
C VAL A 146 -2.28 -2.19 -20.01
N LYS A 147 -1.09 -2.20 -20.63
CA LYS A 147 -0.40 -3.45 -20.99
C LYS A 147 0.33 -3.99 -19.76
N ILE A 148 0.10 -5.25 -19.44
CA ILE A 148 0.70 -5.94 -18.31
C ILE A 148 1.75 -6.94 -18.80
N ARG A 149 2.87 -7.01 -18.09
CA ARG A 149 3.79 -8.15 -18.10
C ARG A 149 3.76 -8.78 -16.72
N ALA A 150 3.41 -10.06 -16.64
CA ALA A 150 3.39 -10.83 -15.40
C ALA A 150 4.33 -12.03 -15.50
N ALA A 151 4.83 -12.50 -14.35
CA ALA A 151 5.51 -13.78 -14.24
C ALA A 151 4.49 -14.91 -14.10
N ASP A 152 4.92 -16.16 -14.30
CA ASP A 152 4.09 -17.36 -14.13
C ASP A 152 3.52 -17.49 -12.70
N SER A 153 4.18 -16.88 -11.71
CA SER A 153 3.70 -16.79 -10.33
C SER A 153 2.49 -15.84 -10.14
N GLY A 154 2.11 -15.08 -11.16
CA GLY A 154 1.11 -14.03 -11.08
C GLY A 154 1.65 -12.67 -10.61
N LEU A 155 2.95 -12.57 -10.31
CA LEU A 155 3.58 -11.29 -9.97
C LEU A 155 3.56 -10.33 -11.16
N ILE A 156 3.09 -9.10 -10.94
CA ILE A 156 3.13 -8.05 -11.96
C ILE A 156 4.55 -7.51 -12.08
N CYS A 157 5.19 -7.84 -13.20
CA CYS A 157 6.56 -7.45 -13.50
C CYS A 157 6.65 -6.08 -14.16
N GLY A 158 5.65 -5.68 -14.93
CA GLY A 158 5.67 -4.42 -15.66
C GLY A 158 4.30 -3.92 -16.09
N ILE A 159 4.16 -2.59 -16.07
CA ILE A 159 2.97 -1.86 -16.50
C ILE A 159 3.39 -0.87 -17.58
N ASN A 160 2.73 -0.93 -18.75
CA ASN A 160 3.06 -0.11 -19.92
C ASN A 160 4.56 -0.12 -20.29
N GLY A 161 5.22 -1.27 -20.10
CA GLY A 161 6.63 -1.46 -20.41
C GLY A 161 7.60 -0.99 -19.33
N TYR A 162 7.13 -0.59 -18.13
CA TYR A 162 7.99 -0.24 -17.00
C TYR A 162 7.77 -1.14 -15.77
N PRO A 163 8.84 -1.65 -15.14
CA PRO A 163 10.19 -1.68 -15.68
C PRO A 163 10.25 -2.60 -16.93
N ALA A 164 11.21 -2.35 -17.81
CA ALA A 164 11.26 -3.00 -19.12
C ALA A 164 11.59 -4.49 -19.02
N LYS A 165 12.46 -4.89 -18.10
CA LYS A 165 13.03 -6.25 -18.06
C LYS A 165 12.84 -6.97 -16.73
N GLU A 166 13.15 -6.30 -15.63
CA GLU A 166 13.15 -6.93 -14.31
C GLU A 166 11.74 -7.31 -13.81
N CYS A 167 11.70 -8.15 -12.79
CA CYS A 167 10.46 -8.55 -12.13
C CYS A 167 10.76 -8.87 -10.66
N GLY A 168 10.40 -7.97 -9.74
CA GLY A 168 10.52 -8.21 -8.30
C GLY A 168 11.94 -8.51 -7.82
N VAL A 169 12.91 -7.68 -8.20
CA VAL A 169 14.33 -7.97 -7.93
C VAL A 169 14.78 -7.46 -6.56
N GLU A 170 15.57 -8.25 -5.84
CA GLU A 170 16.30 -7.79 -4.66
C GLU A 170 17.46 -6.88 -5.12
N ILE A 171 17.57 -5.70 -4.53
CA ILE A 171 18.66 -4.75 -4.79
C ILE A 171 19.25 -4.26 -3.47
N SER A 172 20.49 -3.81 -3.50
CA SER A 172 21.04 -3.03 -2.40
C SER A 172 20.25 -1.74 -2.23
N THR A 173 20.09 -1.29 -0.98
CA THR A 173 19.38 -0.04 -0.68
C THR A 173 19.98 1.11 -1.47
N PRO A 174 19.19 1.81 -2.30
CA PRO A 174 19.66 2.93 -3.09
C PRO A 174 20.31 3.99 -2.21
N LEU A 175 21.44 4.55 -2.67
CA LEU A 175 22.19 5.56 -1.93
C LEU A 175 21.32 6.77 -1.56
N ALA A 176 20.42 7.19 -2.45
CA ALA A 176 19.49 8.29 -2.21
C ALA A 176 18.47 8.03 -1.08
N LEU A 177 18.36 6.79 -0.60
CA LEU A 177 17.49 6.39 0.51
C LEU A 177 18.27 6.05 1.79
N LYS A 178 19.60 6.00 1.73
CA LYS A 178 20.43 5.84 2.93
C LYS A 178 20.44 7.16 3.68
N LYS A 179 20.06 7.12 4.96
CA LYS A 179 20.20 8.27 5.87
C LYS A 179 21.66 8.53 6.18
#